data_AF-A0A1V5IDV9-F1
#
_entry.id   AF-A0A1V5IDV9-F1
#
_cell.length_a   1.000
_cell.length_b   1.000
_cell.length_c   1.000
_cell.angle_alpha   90.00
_cell.angle_beta   90.00
_cell.angle_gamma   90.00
#
_symmetry.space_group_name_H-M   'P 1'
#
loop_
_entity.id
_entity.type
_entity.pdbx_description
1 polymer ?
#
loop_
_entity_poly.entity_id
_entity_poly.type
_entity_poly.pdbx_seq_one_letter_code
_entity_poly.pdbx_strand_id
1 'polypeptide(L)' 'MTPLIESQIAGVDEIIVTKTDLATGAEVAQARSVAERLNPKAALRTLSATDPVALADLARSLAKPGRTS' A
#
# COMPACT_ATOMS: atom_id res chain seq x y z
N MET A 1 2.53 -9.61 -16.28
CA MET A 1 2.28 -9.74 -14.83
C MET A 1 1.74 -11.14 -14.59
N THR A 2 2.17 -11.82 -13.53
CA THR A 2 1.74 -13.20 -13.24
C THR A 2 0.37 -13.19 -12.53
N PRO A 3 -0.62 -13.98 -12.97
CA PRO A 3 -2.00 -13.99 -12.43
C PRO A 3 -2.10 -14.12 -10.91
N LEU A 4 -1.12 -14.81 -10.31
CA LEU A 4 -1.05 -15.06 -8.87
C LEU A 4 -0.97 -13.77 -8.03
N ILE A 5 -0.32 -12.72 -8.54
CA ILE A 5 -0.13 -11.46 -7.81
C ILE A 5 -1.43 -10.65 -7.79
N GLU A 6 -2.18 -10.65 -8.90
CA GLU A 6 -3.46 -9.95 -8.99
C GLU A 6 -4.51 -10.54 -8.02
N SER A 7 -4.57 -11.86 -7.90
CA SER A 7 -5.44 -12.54 -6.93
C SER A 7 -5.06 -12.25 -5.48
N GLN A 8 -3.77 -12.10 -5.18
CA GLN A 8 -3.31 -11.72 -3.84
C GLN A 8 -3.71 -10.28 -3.50
N ILE A 9 -3.62 -9.35 -4.45
CA ILE A 9 -3.97 -7.93 -4.25
C ILE A 9 -5.49 -7.74 -4.10
N ALA A 10 -6.30 -8.53 -4.81
CA ALA A 10 -7.76 -8.44 -4.75
C ALA A 10 -8.34 -8.81 -3.36
N GLY A 11 -7.61 -9.57 -2.56
CA GLY A 11 -8.08 -10.10 -1.27
C GLY A 11 -7.56 -9.39 -0.02
N VAL A 12 -6.75 -8.34 -0.15
CA VAL A 12 -6.19 -7.63 1.02
C VAL A 12 -7.06 -6.45 1.46
N ASP A 13 -7.03 -6.14 2.75
CA ASP A 13 -7.70 -4.97 3.32
C ASP A 13 -6.91 -3.67 3.14
N GLU A 14 -5.59 -3.77 2.96
CA GLU A 14 -4.68 -2.62 2.87
C GLU A 14 -3.56 -2.89 1.85
N ILE A 15 -3.29 -1.89 1.02
CA ILE A 15 -2.19 -1.88 0.04
C ILE A 15 -1.27 -0.71 0.37
N ILE A 16 0.03 -0.99 0.49
CA ILE A 16 1.05 0.02 0.80
C ILE A 16 2.04 0.10 -0.36
N VAL A 17 2.09 1.26 -1.02
CA VAL A 17 3.09 1.57 -2.05
C VAL A 17 4.33 2.11 -1.34
N THR A 18 5.37 1.28 -1.24
CA THR A 18 6.62 1.62 -0.53
C THR A 18 7.68 2.22 -1.45
N LYS A 19 8.77 2.77 -0.87
CA LYS A 19 9.94 3.31 -1.57
C LYS A 19 9.60 4.50 -2.49
N THR A 20 8.61 5.30 -2.09
CA THR A 20 8.18 6.45 -2.89
C THR A 20 9.23 7.55 -2.99
N ASP A 21 10.26 7.53 -2.13
CA ASP A 21 11.45 8.35 -2.20
C ASP A 21 12.37 8.01 -3.38
N LEU A 22 12.31 6.78 -3.88
CA LEU A 22 13.11 6.31 -5.01
C LEU A 22 12.34 6.37 -6.35
N ALA A 23 11.07 6.78 -6.32
CA ALA A 23 10.19 6.80 -7.45
C ALA A 23 9.82 8.24 -7.84
N THR A 24 9.58 8.45 -9.13
CA THR A 24 8.99 9.70 -9.61
C THR A 24 7.51 9.78 -9.23
N GLY A 25 6.96 11.00 -9.17
CA GLY A 25 5.54 11.20 -8.90
C GLY A 25 4.63 10.48 -9.90
N ALA A 26 5.06 10.33 -11.16
CA ALA A 26 4.32 9.61 -12.19
C ALA A 26 4.27 8.09 -11.92
N GLU A 27 5.38 7.50 -11.49
CA GLU A 27 5.45 6.07 -11.13
C GLU A 27 4.58 5.77 -9.90
N VAL A 28 4.61 6.65 -8.90
CA VAL A 28 3.74 6.51 -7.71
C VAL A 28 2.26 6.63 -8.11
N ALA A 29 1.91 7.60 -8.96
CA ALA A 29 0.53 7.75 -9.45
C ALA A 29 0.05 6.54 -10.25
N GLN A 30 0.93 5.96 -11.09
CA GLN A 30 0.63 4.76 -11.84
C GLN A 30 0.41 3.55 -10.91
N ALA A 31 1.30 3.35 -9.94
CA ALA A 31 1.16 2.27 -8.96
C ALA A 31 -0.15 2.37 -8.18
N ARG A 32 -0.54 3.59 -7.78
CA ARG A 32 -1.82 3.84 -7.12
C ARG A 32 -3.01 3.50 -8.01
N SER A 33 -3.01 3.96 -9.26
CA SER A 33 -4.08 3.67 -10.22
C SER A 33 -4.25 2.17 -10.46
N VAL A 34 -3.14 1.42 -10.56
CA VAL A 34 -3.18 -0.04 -10.70
C VAL A 34 -3.74 -0.70 -9.44
N ALA A 35 -3.29 -0.28 -8.26
CA ALA A 35 -3.78 -0.81 -6.98
C ALA A 35 -5.29 -0.59 -6.80
N GLU A 36 -5.77 0.63 -7.08
CA GLU A 36 -7.20 0.99 -7.00
C GLU A 36 -8.04 0.17 -7.99
N ARG A 37 -7.52 -0.08 -9.20
CA ARG A 37 -8.21 -0.93 -10.18
C ARG A 37 -8.28 -2.39 -9.76
N LEU A 38 -7.23 -2.91 -9.14
CA LEU A 38 -7.16 -4.31 -8.69
C LEU A 38 -8.03 -4.54 -7.45
N ASN A 39 -8.07 -3.58 -6.53
CA ASN A 39 -8.90 -3.66 -5.33
C ASN A 39 -9.36 -2.26 -4.87
N PRO A 40 -10.54 -1.81 -5.33
CA PRO A 40 -11.07 -0.49 -4.96
C PRO A 40 -11.57 -0.42 -3.51
N LYS A 41 -11.61 -1.55 -2.79
CA LYS A 41 -12.06 -1.62 -1.40
C LYS A 41 -10.91 -1.56 -0.39
N ALA A 42 -9.69 -1.87 -0.81
CA ALA A 42 -8.53 -1.83 0.06
C ALA A 42 -8.17 -0.37 0.42
N ALA A 43 -7.76 -0.17 1.67
CA ALA A 43 -7.12 1.08 2.07
C ALA A 43 -5.79 1.23 1.32
N LEU A 44 -5.60 2.33 0.58
CA LEU A 44 -4.38 2.58 -0.18
C LEU A 44 -3.54 3.67 0.48
N ARG A 45 -2.27 3.37 0.75
CA ARG A 45 -1.32 4.31 1.36
C ARG A 45 0.01 4.31 0.61
N THR A 46 0.71 5.43 0.65
CA THR A 46 2.08 5.58 0.17
C THR A 46 3.03 5.71 1.35
N LEU A 47 4.20 5.07 1.27
CA LEU A 47 5.19 5.05 2.33
C LEU A 47 6.60 5.26 1.77
N SER A 48 7.29 6.23 2.36
CA SER A 48 8.74 6.41 2.19
C SER A 48 9.47 5.93 3.45
N ALA A 49 10.64 5.31 3.27
CA ALA A 49 11.52 5.00 4.41
C ALA A 49 12.14 6.27 5.02
N THR A 50 12.16 7.36 4.26
CA THR A 50 12.69 8.66 4.69
C THR A 50 11.67 9.53 5.42
N ASP A 51 10.40 9.08 5.51
CA ASP A 51 9.34 9.76 6.25
C ASP A 51 9.09 9.05 7.60
N PRO A 52 9.73 9.52 8.69
CA PRO A 52 9.58 8.90 10.01
C PRO A 52 8.16 9.04 10.58
N VAL A 53 7.39 10.04 10.15
CA VAL A 53 6.02 10.24 10.61
C VAL A 53 5.12 9.18 9.98
N ALA A 54 5.23 8.98 8.67
CA ALA A 54 4.47 7.94 7.96
C ALA A 54 4.80 6.53 8.47
N LEU A 55 6.07 6.26 8.79
CA LEU A 55 6.51 5.00 9.41
C LEU A 55 5.92 4.82 10.81
N ALA A 56 5.96 5.84 11.67
CA ALA A 56 5.39 5.76 13.01
C ALA A 56 3.87 5.56 12.96
N ASP A 57 3.18 6.20 12.03
CA ASP A 57 1.74 6.01 11.80
C ASP A 57 1.42 4.60 11.33
N LEU A 58 2.23 4.03 10.42
CA LEU A 58 2.07 2.64 10.01
C LEU A 58 2.32 1.67 11.18
N ALA A 59 3.39 1.87 11.95
CA ALA A 59 3.68 1.04 13.12
C ALA A 59 2.54 1.07 14.15
N ARG A 60 1.98 2.26 14.44
CA ARG A 60 0.79 2.41 15.29
C ARG A 60 -0.44 1.72 14.71
N SER A 61 -0.64 1.81 13.40
CA SER A 61 -1.74 1.19 12.67
C SER A 61 -1.71 -0.34 12.78
N LEU A 62 -0.51 -0.93 12.66
CA LEU A 62 -0.26 -2.37 12.75
C LEU A 62 -0.34 -2.90 14.19
N ALA A 63 0.03 -2.09 15.18
CA ALA A 63 0.04 -2.50 16.59
C ALA A 63 -1.36 -2.54 17.25
N LYS A 64 -2.41 -2.05 16.59
CA LYS A 64 -3.78 -2.08 17.14
C LYS A 64 -4.34 -3.51 17.14
N PRO A 65 -4.76 -4.05 18.30
CA PRO A 65 -5.38 -5.38 18.38
C PRO A 65 -6.78 -5.31 17.76
N GLY A 66 -7.00 -6.12 16.71
CA GLY A 66 -8.29 -6.18 15.99
C GLY A 66 -8.19 -6.19 14.46
N ARG A 67 -6.98 -6.22 13.88
CA ARG A 67 -6.78 -6.14 12.41
C ARG A 67 -6.50 -7.49 11.72
N THR A 68 -6.67 -8.59 12.44
CA THR A 68 -6.63 -9.96 11.91
C THR A 68 -8.04 -10.53 11.98
N SER A 69 -8.89 -10.22 11.02
CA SER A 69 -10.20 -10.87 10.84
C SER A 69 -10.57 -10.83 9.38
#